data_AF-A0A510ISQ6-F1
#
_entry.id   AF-A0A510ISQ6-F1
#
_cell.length_a   1.000
_cell.length_b   1.000
_cell.length_c   1.000
_cell.angle_alpha   90.00
_cell.angle_beta   90.00
_cell.angle_gamma   90.00
#
_symmetry.space_group_name_H-M   'P 1'
#
loop_
_entity.id
_entity.type
_entity.pdbx_description
1 polymer ?
#
loop_
_entity_poly.entity_id
_entity_poly.type
_entity_poly.pdbx_seq_one_letter_code
_entity_poly.pdbx_strand_id
1 'polypeptide(L)'
;MIEFSEHETTIKGVALHYSRKLENQFAEDLVLGVNDITSANKARKLTQFFWDMADQAAKDYQADEELEFKVDLEDCMEKLMNIFIGYTKRAGFNQQWIEESNRINDS
;
A
#
# COMPACT_ATOMS: atom_id res chain seq x y z
N MET A 1 0.08 -10.73 9.81
CA MET A 1 -1.04 -9.95 9.27
C MET A 1 -0.71 -8.47 9.37
N ILE A 2 -1.15 -7.67 8.40
CA ILE A 2 -1.01 -6.22 8.50
C ILE A 2 -1.98 -5.72 9.58
N GLU A 3 -1.46 -4.93 10.50
CA GLU A 3 -2.24 -4.38 11.60
C GLU A 3 -2.33 -2.88 11.38
N PHE A 4 -3.55 -2.41 11.16
CA PHE A 4 -3.91 -1.00 11.27
C PHE A 4 -4.48 -0.81 12.68
N SER A 5 -3.93 0.13 13.43
CA SER A 5 -4.47 0.56 14.72
C SER A 5 -5.89 1.12 14.56
N GLU A 6 -6.63 1.19 15.66
CA GLU A 6 -8.01 1.72 15.67
C GLU A 6 -8.08 3.17 15.15
N HIS A 7 -7.00 3.93 15.31
CA HIS A 7 -6.85 5.31 14.82
C HIS A 7 -6.49 5.40 13.33
N GLU A 8 -6.17 4.28 12.68
CA GLU A 8 -5.78 4.21 11.27
C GLU A 8 -6.92 3.76 10.35
N THR A 9 -8.18 3.87 10.81
CA THR A 9 -9.37 3.50 10.03
C THR A 9 -9.41 4.20 8.66
N THR A 10 -9.06 5.49 8.61
CA THR A 10 -8.96 6.25 7.36
C THR A 10 -7.85 5.73 6.45
N ILE A 11 -6.68 5.41 7.00
CA ILE A 11 -5.51 4.92 6.27
C ILE A 11 -5.81 3.55 5.65
N LYS A 12 -6.46 2.67 6.42
CA LYS A 12 -6.97 1.39 5.92
C LYS A 12 -7.99 1.59 4.80
N GLY A 13 -8.88 2.58 4.93
CA GLY A 13 -9.86 2.95 3.92
C GLY A 13 -9.23 3.36 2.60
N VAL A 14 -8.15 4.18 2.65
CA VAL A 14 -7.38 4.57 1.46
C VAL A 14 -6.72 3.37 0.80
N ALA A 15 -6.06 2.49 1.56
CA ALA A 15 -5.46 1.27 1.00
C ALA A 15 -6.51 0.36 0.35
N LEU A 16 -7.70 0.22 0.95
CA LEU A 16 -8.80 -0.54 0.37
C LEU A 16 -9.33 0.11 -0.91
N HIS A 17 -9.52 1.43 -0.91
CA HIS A 17 -9.96 2.18 -2.08
C HIS A 17 -9.05 1.91 -3.28
N TYR A 18 -7.74 2.06 -3.11
CA TYR A 18 -6.79 1.84 -4.20
C TYR A 18 -6.61 0.37 -4.56
N SER A 19 -6.73 -0.56 -3.60
CA SER A 19 -6.72 -2.00 -3.93
C SER A 19 -7.85 -2.37 -4.89
N ARG A 20 -9.02 -1.74 -4.74
CA ARG A 20 -10.18 -1.94 -5.63
C ARG A 20 -10.03 -1.19 -6.94
N LYS A 21 -9.61 0.08 -6.89
CA LYS A 21 -9.40 0.92 -8.09
C LYS A 21 -8.37 0.32 -9.04
N LEU A 22 -7.35 -0.37 -8.50
CA LEU A 22 -6.31 -1.07 -9.26
C LEU A 22 -6.64 -2.55 -9.54
N GLU A 23 -7.84 -3.02 -9.20
CA GLU A 23 -8.27 -4.43 -9.36
C GLU A 23 -7.29 -5.45 -8.73
N ASN A 24 -6.62 -5.08 -7.63
CA ASN A 24 -5.59 -5.87 -6.98
C ASN A 24 -6.16 -6.67 -5.79
N GLN A 25 -6.75 -7.83 -6.09
CA GLN A 25 -7.35 -8.72 -5.09
C GLN A 25 -6.36 -9.14 -3.99
N PHE A 26 -5.08 -9.33 -4.34
CA PHE A 26 -4.07 -9.69 -3.35
C PHE A 26 -3.89 -8.60 -2.29
N ALA A 27 -3.83 -7.34 -2.71
CA ALA A 27 -3.73 -6.21 -1.80
C ALA A 27 -5.00 -6.04 -0.96
N GLU A 28 -6.19 -6.20 -1.57
CA GLU A 28 -7.46 -6.12 -0.85
C GLU A 28 -7.53 -7.18 0.26
N ASP A 29 -7.24 -8.45 -0.08
CA ASP A 29 -7.24 -9.55 0.89
C ASP A 29 -6.22 -9.32 2.01
N LEU A 30 -5.07 -8.74 1.68
CA LEU A 30 -4.04 -8.43 2.66
C LEU A 30 -4.49 -7.33 3.63
N VAL A 31 -5.04 -6.24 3.12
CA VAL A 31 -5.54 -5.11 3.92
C VAL A 31 -6.75 -5.51 4.77
N LEU A 32 -7.60 -6.41 4.27
CA LEU A 32 -8.72 -6.98 5.02
C LEU A 32 -8.29 -8.02 6.08
N GLY A 33 -7.03 -8.45 6.07
CA GLY A 33 -6.53 -9.49 6.98
C GLY A 33 -6.96 -10.90 6.59
N VAL A 34 -7.40 -11.13 5.36
CA VAL A 34 -7.75 -12.44 4.82
C VAL A 34 -6.48 -13.20 4.39
N ASN A 35 -5.41 -12.48 4.02
CA ASN A 35 -4.15 -13.05 3.55
C ASN A 35 -2.93 -12.42 4.25
N ASP A 36 -1.79 -13.09 4.13
CA ASP A 36 -0.50 -12.69 4.72
C ASP A 36 0.63 -12.84 3.69
N ILE A 37 1.73 -12.08 3.87
CA ILE A 37 2.94 -12.25 3.09
C ILE A 37 3.73 -13.46 3.64
N THR A 38 3.57 -14.60 2.98
CA THR A 38 4.24 -15.85 3.37
C THR A 38 5.42 -16.21 2.47
N SER A 39 5.78 -15.34 1.53
CA SER A 39 6.85 -15.58 0.57
C SER A 39 7.41 -14.27 0.01
N ALA A 40 8.65 -14.35 -0.49
CA ALA A 40 9.31 -13.24 -1.17
C ALA A 40 8.49 -12.70 -2.35
N ASN A 41 7.81 -13.58 -3.11
CA ASN A 41 6.96 -13.18 -4.22
C ASN A 41 5.76 -12.33 -3.75
N LYS A 42 5.11 -12.73 -2.64
CA LYS A 42 4.01 -11.94 -2.07
C LYS A 42 4.51 -10.60 -1.51
N ALA A 43 5.70 -10.55 -0.93
CA ALA A 43 6.30 -9.30 -0.48
C ALA A 43 6.57 -8.33 -1.66
N ARG A 44 7.12 -8.82 -2.78
CA ARG A 44 7.27 -8.00 -4.01
C ARG A 44 5.94 -7.48 -4.54
N LYS A 45 4.90 -8.32 -4.56
CA LYS A 45 3.54 -7.89 -4.95
C LYS A 45 3.00 -6.77 -4.07
N LEU A 46 3.27 -6.81 -2.76
CA LEU A 46 2.88 -5.73 -1.85
C LEU A 46 3.66 -4.44 -2.14
N THR A 47 4.97 -4.54 -2.40
CA THR A 47 5.77 -3.38 -2.78
C THR A 47 5.33 -2.77 -4.11
N GLN A 48 5.07 -3.60 -5.13
CA GLN A 48 4.53 -3.13 -6.40
C GLN A 48 3.18 -2.44 -6.21
N PHE A 49 2.27 -3.05 -5.45
CA PHE A 49 0.98 -2.44 -5.13
C PHE A 49 1.13 -1.05 -4.48
N PHE A 50 2.08 -0.88 -3.56
CA PHE A 50 2.32 0.43 -2.94
C PHE A 50 2.68 1.50 -3.98
N TRP A 51 3.59 1.17 -4.90
CA TRP A 51 4.01 2.12 -5.93
C TRP A 51 2.90 2.40 -6.95
N ASP A 52 2.17 1.37 -7.39
CA ASP A 52 1.00 1.54 -8.27
C ASP A 52 -0.07 2.44 -7.61
N MET A 53 -0.27 2.27 -6.29
CA MET A 53 -1.17 3.10 -5.48
C MET A 53 -0.67 4.54 -5.38
N ALA A 54 0.63 4.77 -5.15
CA ALA A 54 1.21 6.11 -5.07
C ALA A 54 1.09 6.85 -6.41
N ASP A 55 1.37 6.17 -7.53
CA ASP A 55 1.22 6.72 -8.87
C ASP A 55 -0.24 7.07 -9.18
N GLN A 56 -1.18 6.19 -8.79
CA GLN A 56 -2.60 6.46 -8.99
C GLN A 56 -3.08 7.62 -8.10
N ALA A 57 -2.64 7.70 -6.86
CA ALA A 57 -2.97 8.80 -5.95
C ALA A 57 -2.46 10.15 -6.46
N ALA A 58 -1.26 10.18 -7.05
CA ALA A 58 -0.72 11.38 -7.67
C ALA A 58 -1.56 11.83 -8.88
N LYS A 59 -2.03 10.88 -9.70
CA LYS A 59 -2.93 11.17 -10.84
C LYS A 59 -4.28 11.70 -10.38
N ASP A 60 -4.87 11.06 -9.36
CA ASP A 60 -6.17 11.46 -8.81
C ASP A 60 -6.09 12.86 -8.21
N TYR A 61 -5.01 13.17 -7.48
CA TYR A 61 -4.75 14.51 -6.96
C TYR A 61 -4.61 15.56 -8.07
N GLN A 62 -3.90 15.25 -9.17
CA GLN A 62 -3.76 16.15 -10.32
C GLN A 62 -5.08 16.36 -11.08
N ALA A 63 -5.96 15.36 -11.08
CA ALA A 63 -7.25 15.41 -11.74
C ALA A 63 -8.34 16.13 -10.90
N ASP A 64 -8.00 16.59 -9.69
CA ASP A 64 -8.95 17.11 -8.69
C ASP A 64 -10.07 16.11 -8.40
N GLU A 65 -9.75 14.80 -8.45
CA GLU A 65 -10.67 13.76 -8.02
C GLU A 65 -10.75 13.80 -6.49
N GLU A 66 -11.81 14.42 -5.97
CA GLU A 66 -12.11 14.37 -4.55
C GLU A 66 -12.35 12.90 -4.14
N LEU A 67 -11.44 12.35 -3.33
CA LEU A 67 -11.75 11.16 -2.57
C LEU A 67 -12.85 11.48 -1.55
N GLU A 68 -13.81 10.56 -1.43
CA GLU A 68 -14.92 10.67 -0.45
C GLU A 68 -14.43 10.91 0.99
N PHE A 69 -13.18 10.53 1.29
CA PHE A 69 -12.59 10.60 2.62
C PHE A 69 -12.18 12.01 3.07
N LYS A 70 -12.14 13.03 2.20
CA LYS A 70 -11.62 14.39 2.50
C LYS A 70 -10.30 14.34 3.27
N VAL A 71 -9.32 13.62 2.71
CA VAL A 71 -8.01 13.38 3.32
C VAL A 71 -6.92 14.07 2.54
N ASP A 72 -5.84 14.38 3.24
CA ASP A 72 -4.56 14.65 2.60
C ASP A 72 -3.98 13.32 2.08
N LEU A 73 -3.92 13.19 0.75
CA LEU A 73 -3.44 11.98 0.08
C LEU A 73 -1.94 11.77 0.30
N GLU A 74 -1.16 12.83 0.37
CA GLU A 74 0.29 12.76 0.58
C GLU A 74 0.60 12.20 1.97
N ASP A 75 -0.05 12.76 3.00
CA ASP A 75 0.03 12.26 4.38
C ASP A 75 -0.41 10.78 4.49
N CYS A 76 -1.45 10.40 3.74
CA CYS A 76 -1.92 9.03 3.74
C CYS A 76 -0.91 8.07 3.09
N MET A 77 -0.28 8.49 1.98
CA MET A 77 0.75 7.69 1.31
C MET A 77 1.98 7.51 2.18
N GLU A 78 2.44 8.55 2.89
CA GLU A 78 3.58 8.43 3.81
C GLU A 78 3.29 7.42 4.94
N LYS A 79 2.10 7.50 5.54
CA LYS A 79 1.68 6.56 6.58
C LYS A 79 1.59 5.13 6.05
N LEU A 80 1.01 4.93 4.87
CA LEU A 80 0.92 3.60 4.24
C LEU A 80 2.30 3.04 3.94
N MET A 81 3.23 3.87 3.47
CA MET A 81 4.62 3.48 3.25
C MET A 81 5.23 2.94 4.55
N ASN A 82 5.10 3.69 5.65
CA ASN A 82 5.63 3.29 6.95
C ASN A 82 5.00 1.98 7.46
N ILE A 83 3.68 1.81 7.28
CA ILE A 83 2.97 0.58 7.66
C ILE A 83 3.49 -0.61 6.84
N PHE A 84 3.59 -0.48 5.53
CA PHE A 84 4.02 -1.57 4.65
C PHE A 84 5.51 -1.92 4.83
N ILE A 85 6.39 -0.93 5.03
CA ILE A 85 7.80 -1.15 5.40
C ILE A 85 7.87 -1.89 6.75
N GLY A 86 7.16 -1.39 7.75
CA GLY A 86 7.15 -2.00 9.08
C GLY A 86 6.65 -3.45 9.03
N TYR A 87 5.61 -3.71 8.24
CA TYR A 87 5.03 -5.02 8.06
C TYR A 87 5.97 -5.99 7.33
N THR A 88 6.52 -5.60 6.18
CA THR A 88 7.49 -6.42 5.43
C THR A 88 8.74 -6.74 6.26
N LYS A 89 9.22 -5.77 7.05
CA LYS A 89 10.32 -5.98 7.99
C LYS A 89 9.98 -7.01 9.08
N ARG A 90 8.82 -6.89 9.74
CA ARG A 90 8.38 -7.87 10.75
C ARG A 90 8.19 -9.27 10.18
N ALA A 91 7.78 -9.38 8.92
CA ALA A 91 7.63 -10.66 8.22
C ALA A 91 8.94 -11.24 7.66
N GLY A 92 10.08 -10.56 7.80
CA GLY A 92 11.38 -11.03 7.31
C GLY A 92 11.65 -10.75 5.83
N PHE A 93 10.86 -9.89 5.19
CA PHE A 93 10.94 -9.56 3.76
C PHE A 93 11.39 -8.12 3.45
N ASN A 94 12.12 -7.49 4.39
CA ASN A 94 12.63 -6.12 4.20
C ASN A 94 13.49 -5.99 2.93
N GLN A 95 14.26 -7.03 2.60
CA GLN A 95 15.12 -7.01 1.42
C GLN A 95 14.30 -6.93 0.12
N GLN A 96 13.17 -7.64 0.05
CA GLN A 96 12.28 -7.57 -1.11
C GLN A 96 11.65 -6.19 -1.26
N TRP A 97 11.32 -5.52 -0.16
CA TRP A 97 10.85 -4.14 -0.22
C TRP A 97 11.90 -3.21 -0.87
N ILE A 98 13.16 -3.30 -0.42
CA ILE A 98 14.25 -2.46 -0.93
C ILE A 98 14.54 -2.76 -2.40
N GLU A 99 14.75 -4.03 -2.75
CA GLU A 99 15.07 -4.44 -4.12
C GLU A 99 13.97 -4.06 -5.10
N GLU A 100 12.72 -4.31 -4.73
CA GLU A 100 11.58 -4.05 -5.61
C GLU A 100 11.33 -2.54 -5.76
N SER A 101 11.48 -1.76 -4.68
CA SER A 101 11.36 -0.29 -4.75
C SER A 101 12.46 0.34 -5.60
N ASN A 102 13.70 -0.13 -5.46
CA ASN A 102 14.80 0.33 -6.31
C ASN A 102 14.53 -0.01 -7.77
N ARG A 103 14.13 -1.26 -8.06
CA ARG A 103 13.78 -1.70 -9.41
C ARG A 103 12.72 -0.80 -10.06
N ILE A 104 11.69 -0.41 -9.32
CA ILE A 104 10.60 0.43 -9.82
C ILE A 104 11.07 1.87 -10.04
N ASN A 105 11.79 2.45 -9.09
CA ASN A 105 12.21 3.86 -9.16
C ASN A 105 13.42 4.11 -10.08
N ASP A 106 14.20 3.07 -10.38
CA ASP A 106 15.32 3.13 -11.33
C ASP A 106 14.88 2.87 -12.80
N SER A 107 13.58 2.63 -13.05
CA SER A 107 13.00 2.36 -14.38
C SER A 107 12.43 3.61 -15.06
#